data_AF-U3CEM3-F1
#
_entry.id   AF-U3CEM3-F1
#
_cell.length_a   1.000
_cell.length_b   1.000
_cell.length_c   1.000
_cell.angle_alpha   90.00
_cell.angle_beta   90.00
_cell.angle_gamma   90.00
#
_symmetry.space_group_name_H-M   'P 1'
#
loop_
_entity.id
_entity.type
_entity.pdbx_description
1 polymer ?
#
loop_
_entity_poly.entity_id
_entity_poly.type
_entity_poly.pdbx_seq_one_letter_code
_entity_poly.pdbx_strand_id
1 'polypeptide(L)'
;MNQSEFTQLVVLASQCDDLPQALQLLQECEYEEVSEVALSLKGQFAVAEVEGEQRVYHVTTQQEGDDLQEFVEHIMNTDEHVIRFVAWFFDAYFDVKQSDTYKMAGKTYQQPKRK
;
A
#
# COMPACT_ATOMS: atom_id res chain seq x y z
N MET A 1 2.90 -17.44 -6.02
CA MET A 1 1.71 -17.04 -6.80
C MET A 1 1.98 -17.05 -8.31
N ASN A 2 1.01 -17.40 -9.18
CA ASN A 2 1.16 -17.27 -10.65
C ASN A 2 0.71 -15.89 -11.18
N GLN A 3 1.00 -15.56 -12.44
CA GLN A 3 0.71 -14.22 -12.99
C GLN A 3 -0.80 -13.88 -13.05
N SER A 4 -1.66 -14.86 -13.32
CA SER A 4 -3.11 -14.66 -13.38
C SER A 4 -3.68 -14.42 -11.99
N GLU A 5 -3.26 -15.23 -11.02
CA GLU A 5 -3.60 -15.09 -9.60
C GLU A 5 -3.19 -13.72 -9.06
N PHE A 6 -1.95 -13.31 -9.36
CA PHE A 6 -1.46 -11.99 -8.97
C PHE A 6 -2.29 -10.85 -9.56
N THR A 7 -2.60 -10.93 -10.86
CA THR A 7 -3.42 -9.93 -11.54
C THR A 7 -4.81 -9.83 -10.89
N GLN A 8 -5.43 -10.96 -10.55
CA GLN A 8 -6.73 -10.99 -9.88
C GLN A 8 -6.67 -10.36 -8.50
N LEU A 9 -5.64 -10.69 -7.70
CA LEU A 9 -5.44 -10.11 -6.38
C LEU A 9 -5.27 -8.59 -6.45
N VAL A 10 -4.42 -8.10 -7.36
CA VAL A 10 -4.21 -6.66 -7.60
C VAL A 10 -5.53 -5.97 -7.98
N VAL A 11 -6.30 -6.56 -8.88
CA VAL A 11 -7.59 -6.02 -9.31
C VAL A 11 -8.57 -5.94 -8.15
N LEU A 12 -8.73 -7.02 -7.38
CA LEU A 12 -9.65 -7.09 -6.24
C LEU A 12 -9.27 -6.07 -5.16
N ALA A 13 -8.00 -6.04 -4.74
CA ALA A 13 -7.52 -5.07 -3.75
C ALA A 13 -7.70 -3.62 -4.21
N SER A 14 -7.57 -3.35 -5.52
CA SER A 14 -7.71 -2.00 -6.09
C SER A 14 -9.15 -1.53 -6.27
N GLN A 15 -10.12 -2.41 -6.02
CA GLN A 15 -11.56 -2.13 -6.09
C GLN A 15 -12.19 -1.88 -4.71
N CYS A 16 -11.44 -2.09 -3.62
CA CYS A 16 -11.87 -1.72 -2.27
C CYS A 16 -12.11 -0.20 -2.16
N ASP A 17 -12.95 0.18 -1.20
CA ASP A 17 -13.34 1.58 -0.99
C ASP A 17 -12.20 2.40 -0.38
N ASP A 18 -11.43 1.78 0.52
CA ASP A 18 -10.36 2.42 1.27
C ASP A 18 -9.17 1.49 1.57
N LEU A 19 -8.11 2.06 2.14
CA LEU A 19 -6.91 1.33 2.53
C LEU A 19 -7.19 0.25 3.58
N PRO A 20 -7.93 0.51 4.68
CA PRO A 20 -8.27 -0.54 5.65
C PRO A 20 -8.92 -1.78 5.03
N GLN A 21 -9.89 -1.61 4.12
CA GLN A 21 -10.54 -2.72 3.43
C GLN A 21 -9.56 -3.48 2.53
N ALA A 22 -8.72 -2.78 1.76
CA ALA A 22 -7.72 -3.42 0.92
C ALA A 22 -6.68 -4.19 1.74
N LEU A 23 -6.23 -3.61 2.87
CA LEU A 23 -5.30 -4.28 3.77
C LEU A 23 -5.93 -5.54 4.38
N GLN A 24 -7.20 -5.49 4.78
CA GLN A 24 -7.92 -6.66 5.27
C GLN A 24 -8.00 -7.76 4.19
N LEU A 25 -8.32 -7.39 2.94
CA LEU A 25 -8.36 -8.34 1.83
C LEU A 25 -6.99 -9.02 1.62
N LEU A 26 -5.90 -8.25 1.69
CA LEU A 26 -4.54 -8.79 1.56
C LEU A 26 -4.16 -9.69 2.76
N GLN A 27 -4.60 -9.35 3.98
CA GLN A 27 -4.41 -10.18 5.18
C GLN A 27 -5.13 -11.53 5.10
N GLU A 28 -6.28 -11.57 4.44
CA GLU A 28 -7.13 -12.77 4.33
C GLU A 28 -6.87 -13.57 3.04
N CYS A 29 -5.93 -13.14 2.20
CA CYS A 29 -5.65 -13.83 0.94
C CYS A 29 -4.94 -15.19 1.16
N GLU A 30 -5.12 -16.10 0.21
CA GLU A 30 -4.55 -17.47 0.28
C GLU A 30 -3.03 -17.52 0.05
N TYR A 31 -2.41 -16.41 -0.37
CA TYR A 31 -0.99 -16.34 -0.63
C TYR A 31 -0.24 -15.92 0.64
N GLU A 32 0.35 -16.90 1.31
CA GLU A 32 1.09 -16.73 2.58
C GLU A 32 2.10 -15.57 2.51
N GLU A 33 2.88 -15.49 1.43
CA GLU A 33 3.87 -14.42 1.22
C GLU A 33 3.24 -13.00 1.28
N VAL A 34 2.00 -12.85 0.78
CA VAL A 34 1.27 -11.58 0.80
C VAL A 34 0.58 -11.35 2.14
N SER A 35 -0.09 -12.37 2.67
CA SER A 35 -0.85 -12.24 3.91
C SER A 35 0.04 -12.00 5.12
N GLU A 36 1.22 -12.63 5.20
CA GLU A 36 2.20 -12.38 6.26
C GLU A 36 2.68 -10.92 6.28
N VAL A 37 3.04 -10.38 5.11
CA VAL A 37 3.43 -8.97 4.98
C VAL A 37 2.26 -8.05 5.37
N ALA A 38 1.06 -8.30 4.85
CA ALA A 38 -0.12 -7.49 5.15
C ALA A 38 -0.51 -7.54 6.64
N LEU A 39 -0.30 -8.67 7.32
CA LEU A 39 -0.51 -8.81 8.76
C LEU A 39 0.53 -7.98 9.54
N SER A 40 1.79 -7.96 9.10
CA SER A 40 2.84 -7.15 9.74
C SER A 40 2.57 -5.65 9.70
N LEU A 41 1.85 -5.18 8.67
CA LEU A 41 1.47 -3.77 8.48
C LEU A 41 0.31 -3.31 9.36
N LYS A 42 -0.36 -4.23 10.09
CA LYS A 42 -1.50 -3.89 10.92
C LYS A 42 -1.11 -2.90 12.02
N GLY A 43 -1.79 -1.75 12.05
CA GLY A 43 -1.50 -0.68 13.03
C GLY A 43 -0.35 0.25 12.63
N GLN A 44 0.24 0.07 11.44
CA GLN A 44 1.32 0.92 10.92
C GLN A 44 0.80 2.04 10.01
N PHE A 45 -0.49 2.34 10.01
CA PHE A 45 -1.06 3.42 9.20
C PHE A 45 -1.69 4.50 10.09
N ALA A 46 -1.40 5.75 9.77
CA ALA A 46 -1.94 6.93 10.45
C ALA A 46 -2.53 7.91 9.43
N VAL A 47 -3.61 8.60 9.81
CA VAL A 47 -4.22 9.67 9.01
C VAL A 47 -3.92 11.01 9.67
N ALA A 48 -3.47 11.99 8.90
CA ALA A 48 -3.25 13.35 9.36
C ALA A 48 -3.73 14.37 8.33
N GLU A 49 -4.25 15.51 8.80
CA GLU A 49 -4.64 16.63 7.95
C GLU A 49 -3.42 17.51 7.64
N VAL A 50 -3.12 17.72 6.35
CA VAL A 50 -2.03 18.58 5.89
C VAL A 50 -2.55 19.45 4.74
N GLU A 51 -2.50 20.77 4.90
CA GLU A 51 -2.97 21.73 3.88
C GLU A 51 -4.45 21.51 3.47
N GLY A 52 -5.29 21.00 4.38
CA GLY A 52 -6.69 20.66 4.12
C GLY A 52 -6.91 19.32 3.43
N GLU A 53 -5.85 18.53 3.20
CA GLU A 53 -5.93 17.17 2.67
C GLU A 53 -5.78 16.15 3.80
N GLN A 54 -6.61 15.10 3.78
CA GLN A 54 -6.49 13.96 4.69
C GLN A 54 -5.47 12.98 4.10
N ARG A 55 -4.24 12.97 4.62
CA ARG A 55 -3.13 12.16 4.13
C ARG A 55 -2.97 10.90 4.98
N VAL A 56 -2.76 9.76 4.32
CA VAL A 56 -2.48 8.46 4.93
C VAL A 56 -0.99 8.19 4.86
N TYR A 57 -0.40 7.89 6.02
CA TYR A 57 1.01 7.62 6.19
C TYR A 57 1.24 6.19 6.65
N HIS A 58 2.29 5.55 6.13
CA HIS A 58 2.88 4.35 6.71
C HIS A 58 3.93 4.77 7.73
N VAL A 59 3.83 4.24 8.95
CA VAL A 59 4.68 4.57 10.08
C VAL A 59 5.50 3.35 10.45
N THR A 60 6.82 3.48 10.40
CA THR A 60 7.75 2.43 10.84
C THR A 60 8.67 2.96 11.92
N THR A 61 9.00 2.13 12.89
CA THR A 61 9.99 2.45 13.92
C THR A 61 11.19 1.57 13.71
N GLN A 62 12.37 2.17 13.59
CA GLN A 62 13.64 1.45 13.50
C GLN A 62 14.53 1.86 14.66
N GLN A 63 15.26 0.89 15.21
CA GLN A 63 16.27 1.16 16.23
C GLN A 63 17.58 1.51 15.53
N GLU A 64 18.04 2.75 15.69
CA GLU A 64 19.36 3.19 15.25
C GLU A 64 20.25 3.39 16.47
N GLY A 65 21.00 2.34 16.83
CA GLY A 65 21.81 2.33 18.04
C GLY A 65 20.94 2.32 19.30
N ASP A 66 21.09 3.34 20.14
CA ASP A 66 20.32 3.50 21.38
C ASP A 66 19.02 4.29 21.17
N ASP A 67 18.82 4.90 19.99
CA ASP A 67 17.65 5.72 19.68
C ASP A 67 16.61 4.96 18.87
N LEU A 68 15.33 5.20 19.18
CA LEU A 68 14.20 4.77 18.36
C LEU A 68 13.82 5.91 17.41
N GLN A 69 13.96 5.67 16.11
CA GLN A 69 13.59 6.61 15.08
C GLN A 69 12.29 6.19 14.38
N GLU A 70 11.34 7.12 14.30
CA GLU A 70 10.12 6.95 13.53
C GLU A 70 10.31 7.49 12.12
N PHE A 71 9.92 6.68 11.14
CA PHE A 71 9.88 7.01 9.72
C PHE A 71 8.42 7.05 9.28
N VAL A 72 8.07 8.14 8.60
CA VAL A 72 6.73 8.33 8.03
C VAL A 72 6.84 8.46 6.52
N GLU A 73 6.12 7.59 5.80
CA GLU A 73 6.02 7.63 4.35
C GLU A 73 4.59 8.00 3.97
N HIS A 74 4.42 8.98 3.08
CA HIS A 74 3.10 9.33 2.54
C HIS A 74 2.70 8.32 1.47
N ILE A 75 1.58 7.62 1.69
CA ILE A 75 1.12 6.55 0.81
C ILE A 75 0.07 7.05 -0.18
N MET A 76 -0.96 7.72 0.33
CA MET A 76 -2.07 8.28 -0.46
C MET A 76 -2.87 9.27 0.38
N ASN A 77 -3.75 10.03 -0.24
CA ASN A 77 -4.81 10.74 0.48
C ASN A 77 -6.06 9.86 0.60
N THR A 78 -6.94 10.15 1.56
CA THR A 78 -8.18 9.34 1.77
C THR A 78 -9.18 9.46 0.62
N ASP A 79 -9.09 10.53 -0.19
CA ASP A 79 -9.92 10.77 -1.36
C ASP A 79 -9.31 10.22 -2.66
N GLU A 80 -8.09 9.67 -2.60
CA GLU A 80 -7.43 9.04 -3.74
C GLU A 80 -7.83 7.57 -3.91
N HIS A 81 -7.60 7.04 -5.11
CA HIS A 81 -7.87 5.63 -5.39
C HIS A 81 -6.89 4.70 -4.65
N VAL A 82 -7.45 3.65 -4.05
CA VAL A 82 -6.74 2.58 -3.33
C VAL A 82 -5.61 1.90 -4.13
N ILE A 83 -5.64 1.99 -5.46
CA ILE A 83 -4.53 1.53 -6.32
C ILE A 83 -3.18 2.12 -5.93
N ARG A 84 -3.13 3.32 -5.33
CA ARG A 84 -1.88 3.91 -4.81
C ARG A 84 -1.28 3.06 -3.69
N PHE A 85 -2.09 2.70 -2.70
CA PHE A 85 -1.69 1.80 -1.63
C PHE A 85 -1.29 0.43 -2.18
N VAL A 86 -2.11 -0.16 -3.06
CA VAL A 86 -1.83 -1.48 -3.65
C VAL A 86 -0.51 -1.47 -4.44
N ALA A 87 -0.27 -0.41 -5.22
CA ALA A 87 0.98 -0.26 -5.96
C ALA A 87 2.18 -0.08 -5.03
N TRP A 88 2.07 0.76 -3.99
CA TRP A 88 3.11 0.93 -2.98
C TRP A 88 3.42 -0.40 -2.27
N PHE A 89 2.41 -1.16 -1.87
CA PHE A 89 2.57 -2.43 -1.17
C PHE A 89 3.38 -3.44 -2.00
N PHE A 90 3.02 -3.63 -3.27
CA PHE A 90 3.72 -4.60 -4.12
C PHE A 90 5.12 -4.11 -4.56
N ASP A 91 5.33 -2.80 -4.65
CA ASP A 91 6.63 -2.21 -4.93
C ASP A 91 7.58 -2.36 -3.73
N ALA A 92 7.12 -2.01 -2.52
CA ALA A 92 7.93 -2.03 -1.31
C ALA A 92 8.31 -3.44 -0.83
N TYR A 93 7.41 -4.42 -0.99
CA TYR A 93 7.59 -5.75 -0.40
C TYR A 93 7.83 -6.88 -1.41
N PHE A 94 7.54 -6.65 -2.69
CA PHE A 94 7.61 -7.70 -3.74
C PHE A 94 8.39 -7.26 -4.98
N ASP A 95 9.04 -6.09 -4.96
CA ASP A 95 9.81 -5.53 -6.08
C ASP A 95 8.99 -5.42 -7.39
N VAL A 96 7.67 -5.25 -7.25
CA VAL A 96 6.77 -5.05 -8.39
C VAL A 96 6.61 -3.55 -8.63
N LYS A 97 7.18 -3.08 -9.75
CA LYS A 97 7.05 -1.68 -10.15
C LYS A 97 5.60 -1.22 -10.09
N GLN A 98 5.39 -0.07 -9.46
CA GLN A 98 4.05 0.54 -9.35
C GLN A 98 3.33 0.63 -10.70
N SER A 99 4.03 0.98 -11.79
CA SER A 99 3.46 1.03 -13.14
C SER A 99 2.86 -0.30 -13.61
N ASP A 100 3.46 -1.42 -13.21
CA ASP A 100 2.98 -2.76 -13.58
C ASP A 100 1.72 -3.11 -12.78
N THR A 101 1.68 -2.78 -11.49
CA THR A 101 0.48 -2.93 -10.65
C THR A 101 -0.70 -2.13 -11.21
N TYR A 102 -0.47 -0.87 -11.63
CA TYR A 102 -1.49 -0.07 -12.29
C TYR A 102 -1.99 -0.68 -13.60
N LYS A 103 -1.07 -1.18 -14.43
CA LYS A 103 -1.41 -1.84 -15.70
C LYS A 103 -2.26 -3.09 -15.47
N MET A 104 -1.93 -3.89 -14.46
CA MET A 104 -2.70 -5.09 -14.07
C MET A 104 -4.11 -4.73 -13.60
N ALA A 105 -4.26 -3.64 -12.85
CA ALA A 105 -5.56 -3.13 -12.42
C ALA A 105 -6.38 -2.46 -13.55
N GLY A 106 -5.84 -2.36 -14.77
CA GLY A 106 -6.47 -1.62 -15.87
C GLY A 106 -6.53 -0.11 -15.63
N LYS A 107 -5.68 0.44 -14.77
CA LYS A 107 -5.63 1.86 -14.39
C LYS A 107 -4.41 2.55 -15.00
N THR A 108 -4.52 3.86 -15.22
CA THR A 108 -3.39 4.67 -15.70
C THR A 108 -2.54 5.12 -14.52
N TYR A 109 -1.24 4.77 -14.56
CA TYR A 109 -0.29 5.26 -13.58
C TYR A 109 -0.05 6.76 -13.77
N GLN A 110 -0.33 7.54 -12.73
CA GLN A 110 0.09 8.93 -12.64
C GLN A 110 1.22 9.03 -11.64
N GLN A 111 2.43 9.27 -12.16
CA GLN A 111 3.59 9.46 -11.31
C GLN A 111 3.34 10.63 -10.37
N PRO A 112 3.54 10.46 -9.05
CA PRO A 112 3.43 11.56 -8.10
C PRO A 112 4.36 12.68 -8.54
N LYS A 113 3.84 13.92 -8.60
CA LYS A 113 4.69 15.08 -8.86
C LYS A 113 5.69 15.15 -7.71
N ARG A 114 6.99 15.07 -8.01
CA ARG A 114 8.04 15.39 -7.04
C ARG A 114 7.79 16.84 -6.59
N LYS A 115 7.29 17.04 -5.37
CA LYS A 115 7.27 18.35 -4.73
C LYS A 115 8.68 18.67 -4.25
#